data_AF-A0A834AK09-F1
#
_entry.id   AF-A0A834AK09-F1
#
_cell.length_a   1.000
_cell.length_b   1.000
_cell.length_c   1.000
_cell.angle_alpha   90.00
_cell.angle_beta   90.00
_cell.angle_gamma   90.00
#
_symmetry.space_group_name_H-M   'P 1'
#
loop_
_entity.id
_entity.type
_entity.pdbx_description
1 polymer ?
#
loop_
_entity_poly.entity_id
_entity_poly.type
_entity_poly.pdbx_seq_one_letter_code
_entity_poly.pdbx_strand_id
1 'polypeptide(L)'
;MGQNVADYMRYLMEEDEDAYKKQFSQYIKNNVTPDMMEDMYKKAHAAIRENPVYEKKPKKEVKKKRWNRPKMSLAQKKDRVAQKKASFLRAQERAAES
;
A
#
# COMPACT_ATOMS: atom_id res chain seq x y z
N MET A 1 25.71 -9.74 11.20
CA MET A 1 24.68 -10.79 11.04
C MET A 1 23.41 -10.53 11.90
N GLY A 2 23.06 -9.28 12.21
CA GLY A 2 21.79 -8.97 12.91
C GLY A 2 21.78 -9.16 14.44
N GLN A 3 22.93 -9.39 15.07
CA GLN A 3 23.02 -9.78 16.49
C GLN A 3 22.28 -8.83 17.45
N ASN A 4 22.43 -7.52 17.27
CA ASN A 4 21.76 -6.52 18.11
C ASN A 4 20.23 -6.64 18.12
N VAL A 5 19.62 -7.02 16.99
CA VAL A 5 18.17 -7.23 16.91
C VAL A 5 17.79 -8.55 17.59
N ALA A 6 18.61 -9.59 17.41
CA ALA A 6 18.40 -10.86 18.11
C ALA A 6 18.51 -10.70 19.63
N ASP A 7 19.50 -9.95 20.12
CA ASP A 7 19.69 -9.67 21.54
C ASP A 7 18.51 -8.86 22.10
N TYR A 8 18.00 -7.89 21.34
CA TYR A 8 16.82 -7.14 21.76
C TYR A 8 15.53 -7.99 21.76
N MET A 9 15.40 -8.93 20.82
CA MET A 9 14.31 -9.90 20.85
C MET A 9 14.38 -10.78 22.11
N ARG A 10 15.58 -11.27 22.49
CA ARG A 10 15.77 -12.04 23.73
C ARG A 10 15.42 -11.22 24.97
N TYR A 11 15.92 -9.99 25.03
CA TYR A 11 15.64 -9.06 26.12
C TYR A 11 14.13 -8.84 26.30
N LEU A 12 13.39 -8.53 25.23
CA LEU A 12 11.94 -8.35 25.34
C LEU A 12 11.19 -9.65 25.63
N MET A 13 11.66 -10.81 25.17
CA MET A 13 11.02 -12.08 25.50
C MET A 13 11.08 -12.38 27.01
N GLU A 14 12.14 -11.95 27.70
CA GLU A 14 12.32 -12.15 29.14
C GLU A 14 11.63 -11.06 29.97
N GLU A 15 11.72 -9.80 29.54
CA GLU A 15 11.27 -8.65 30.33
C GLU A 15 9.81 -8.24 30.07
N ASP A 16 9.35 -8.30 28.81
CA ASP A 16 8.02 -7.83 28.41
C ASP A 16 7.51 -8.53 27.14
N GLU A 17 6.82 -9.65 27.35
CA GLU A 17 6.26 -10.47 26.27
C GLU A 17 5.20 -9.73 25.43
N ASP A 18 4.49 -8.76 26.02
CA ASP A 18 3.47 -7.97 25.31
C ASP A 18 4.14 -6.96 24.37
N ALA A 19 5.21 -6.31 24.82
CA ALA A 19 6.07 -5.50 23.96
C ALA A 19 6.72 -6.35 22.85
N TYR A 20 7.18 -7.57 23.16
CA TYR A 20 7.72 -8.50 22.18
C TYR A 20 6.69 -8.81 21.08
N LYS A 21 5.47 -9.20 21.45
CA LYS A 21 4.38 -9.47 20.49
C LYS A 21 4.03 -8.26 19.64
N LYS A 22 4.01 -7.06 20.24
CA LYS A 22 3.70 -5.81 19.54
C LYS A 22 4.79 -5.42 18.52
N GLN A 23 6.04 -5.43 18.95
CA GLN A 23 7.17 -4.97 18.13
C GLN A 23 7.57 -6.01 17.08
N PHE A 24 7.56 -7.29 17.44
CA PHE A 24 8.03 -8.40 16.60
C PHE A 24 6.88 -9.25 16.02
N SER A 25 5.66 -8.70 15.91
CA SER A 25 4.48 -9.40 15.37
C SER A 25 4.72 -10.09 14.01
N GLN A 26 5.43 -9.44 13.08
CA GLN A 26 5.74 -10.02 11.77
C GLN A 26 6.80 -11.12 11.85
N TYR A 27 7.73 -11.03 12.81
CA TYR A 27 8.74 -12.06 13.04
C TYR A 27 8.04 -13.32 13.55
N ILE A 28 7.17 -13.20 14.54
CA ILE A 28 6.34 -14.30 15.05
C ILE A 28 5.52 -14.93 13.92
N LYS A 29 4.85 -14.11 13.09
CA LYS A 29 4.06 -14.59 11.94
C LYS A 29 4.87 -15.40 10.93
N ASN A 30 6.13 -15.05 10.73
CA ASN A 30 7.03 -15.70 9.78
C ASN A 30 7.95 -16.75 10.46
N ASN A 31 7.68 -17.08 11.73
CA ASN A 31 8.48 -17.98 12.57
C ASN A 31 9.94 -17.57 12.72
N VAL A 32 10.24 -16.26 12.73
CA VAL A 32 11.59 -15.70 12.90
C VAL A 32 12.03 -15.70 14.36
N THR A 33 13.02 -16.50 14.72
CA THR A 33 13.59 -16.58 16.08
C THR A 33 14.93 -15.83 16.18
N PRO A 34 15.32 -15.41 17.40
CA PRO A 34 16.60 -14.73 17.62
C PRO A 34 17.81 -15.56 17.17
N ASP A 35 17.81 -16.86 17.46
CA ASP A 35 18.94 -17.76 17.17
C ASP A 35 19.19 -17.94 15.68
N MET A 36 18.13 -17.95 14.85
CA MET A 36 18.31 -18.19 13.42
C MET A 36 18.60 -16.93 12.60
N MET A 37 18.63 -15.75 13.23
CA MET A 37 18.83 -14.50 12.52
C MET A 37 20.19 -14.45 11.81
N GLU A 38 21.24 -14.93 12.47
CA GLU A 38 22.58 -14.95 11.88
C GLU A 38 22.66 -15.92 10.69
N ASP A 39 22.14 -17.13 10.85
CA ASP A 39 22.14 -18.15 9.79
C ASP A 39 21.28 -17.74 8.59
N MET A 40 20.16 -17.06 8.83
CA MET A 40 19.30 -16.49 7.79
C MET A 40 20.11 -15.52 6.91
N TYR A 41 20.88 -14.60 7.51
CA TYR A 41 21.71 -13.67 6.75
C TYR A 41 22.88 -14.35 6.05
N LYS A 42 23.56 -15.32 6.68
CA LYS A 42 24.63 -16.09 6.02
C LYS A 42 24.13 -16.81 4.77
N LYS A 43 22.98 -17.49 4.87
CA LYS A 43 22.33 -18.18 3.74
C LYS A 43 21.95 -17.19 2.63
N ALA A 44 21.38 -16.04 2.99
CA ALA A 44 21.04 -14.99 2.02
C ALA A 44 22.28 -14.47 1.28
N HIS A 45 23.38 -14.20 2.00
CA HIS A 45 24.63 -13.77 1.37
C HIS A 45 25.23 -14.83 0.45
N ALA A 46 25.16 -16.12 0.80
CA ALA A 46 25.60 -17.20 -0.08
C ALA A 46 24.76 -17.25 -1.36
N ALA A 47 23.43 -17.24 -1.24
CA ALA A 47 22.51 -17.32 -2.38
C ALA A 47 22.66 -16.13 -3.35
N ILE A 48 22.84 -14.91 -2.84
CA ILE A 48 23.05 -13.71 -3.67
C ILE A 48 24.39 -13.77 -4.41
N ARG A 49 25.44 -14.33 -3.79
CA ARG A 49 26.74 -14.51 -4.46
C ARG A 49 26.69 -15.59 -5.53
N GLU A 50 25.92 -16.66 -5.32
CA GLU A 50 25.74 -17.74 -6.27
C GLU A 50 24.96 -17.29 -7.51
N ASN A 51 23.84 -16.56 -7.33
CA ASN A 51 23.06 -16.02 -8.44
C ASN A 51 22.75 -14.53 -8.23
N PRO A 52 23.57 -13.63 -8.80
CA PRO A 52 23.36 -12.19 -8.70
C PRO A 52 22.34 -11.64 -9.71
N VAL A 53 21.86 -12.45 -10.66
CA VAL A 53 21.01 -11.98 -11.75
C VAL A 53 19.55 -11.92 -11.30
N TYR A 54 18.92 -10.75 -11.48
CA TYR A 54 17.50 -10.57 -11.18
C TYR A 54 16.61 -11.07 -12.33
N GLU A 55 15.81 -12.11 -12.05
CA GLU A 55 14.79 -12.59 -12.98
C GLU A 55 13.50 -11.77 -12.87
N LYS A 56 13.08 -11.19 -13.99
CA LYS A 56 11.82 -10.42 -14.05
C LYS A 56 10.63 -11.37 -14.01
N LYS A 57 9.67 -11.10 -13.12
CA LYS A 57 8.40 -11.83 -13.08
C LYS A 57 7.68 -11.72 -14.44
N PRO A 58 7.03 -12.79 -14.93
CA PRO A 58 6.29 -12.74 -16.18
C PRO A 58 5.17 -11.70 -16.11
N LYS A 59 5.01 -10.94 -17.19
CA LYS A 59 3.96 -9.93 -17.28
C LYS A 59 2.61 -10.64 -17.40
N LYS A 60 1.73 -10.44 -16.42
CA LYS A 60 0.35 -10.93 -16.50
C LYS A 60 -0.45 -10.05 -17.44
N GLU A 61 -1.09 -10.66 -18.44
CA GLU A 61 -2.06 -9.97 -19.28
C GLU A 61 -3.37 -9.83 -18.51
N VAL A 62 -3.61 -8.62 -17.98
CA VAL A 62 -4.82 -8.29 -17.22
C VAL A 62 -5.59 -7.23 -17.99
N LYS A 63 -6.90 -7.43 -18.15
CA LYS A 63 -7.79 -6.39 -18.69
C LYS A 63 -7.77 -5.18 -17.77
N LYS A 64 -7.10 -4.11 -18.19
CA LYS A 64 -6.94 -2.90 -17.36
C LYS A 64 -8.28 -2.16 -17.25
N LYS A 65 -8.84 -2.10 -16.05
CA LYS A 65 -9.95 -1.19 -15.72
C LYS A 65 -9.40 0.23 -15.54
N ARG A 66 -10.14 1.22 -16.04
CA ARG A 66 -9.86 2.63 -15.76
C ARG A 66 -10.42 2.99 -14.39
N TRP A 67 -9.56 3.40 -13.47
CA TRP A 67 -9.95 3.82 -12.11
C TRP A 67 -10.30 5.31 -12.03
N ASN A 68 -9.75 6.12 -12.93
CA ASN A 68 -9.93 7.57 -12.93
C ASN A 68 -11.12 7.98 -13.82
N ARG A 69 -11.79 9.08 -13.45
CA ARG A 69 -12.89 9.63 -14.25
C ARG A 69 -12.46 9.94 -15.70
N PRO A 70 -13.32 9.69 -16.69
CA PRO A 70 -13.09 10.12 -18.06
C PRO A 70 -13.13 11.64 -18.20
N LYS A 71 -12.34 12.16 -19.15
CA LYS A 71 -12.43 13.57 -19.53
C LYS A 71 -13.78 13.78 -20.19
N MET A 72 -14.53 14.76 -19.71
CA MET A 72 -15.86 15.06 -20.24
C MET A 72 -15.75 15.56 -21.68
N SER A 73 -16.70 15.15 -22.51
CA SER A 73 -16.78 15.59 -23.89
C SER A 73 -17.12 17.08 -23.97
N LEU A 74 -16.89 17.69 -25.13
CA LEU A 74 -17.23 19.09 -25.36
C LEU A 74 -18.74 19.34 -25.22
N ALA A 75 -19.56 18.45 -25.77
CA ALA A 75 -21.02 18.51 -25.67
C ALA A 75 -21.46 18.48 -24.19
N GLN A 76 -20.98 17.51 -23.41
CA GLN A 76 -21.29 17.40 -21.98
C GLN A 76 -20.90 18.67 -21.18
N LYS A 77 -19.80 19.33 -21.56
CA LYS A 77 -19.39 20.60 -20.93
C LYS A 77 -20.34 21.74 -21.30
N LYS A 78 -20.75 21.84 -22.58
CA LYS A 78 -21.70 22.85 -23.06
C LYS A 78 -23.08 22.68 -22.41
N ASP A 79 -23.60 21.46 -22.41
CA ASP A 79 -24.90 21.13 -21.82
C ASP A 79 -24.92 21.44 -20.33
N ARG A 80 -23.83 21.14 -19.60
CA ARG A 80 -23.72 21.51 -18.20
C ARG A 80 -23.82 23.02 -17.97
N VAL A 81 -23.17 23.82 -18.82
CA VAL A 81 -23.24 25.28 -18.69
C VAL A 81 -24.67 25.77 -18.95
N ALA A 82 -25.33 25.26 -19.98
CA ALA A 82 -26.73 25.59 -20.29
C ALA A 82 -27.67 25.18 -19.15
N GLN A 83 -27.53 23.97 -18.62
CA GLN A 83 -28.31 23.47 -17.48
C GLN A 83 -28.12 24.34 -16.24
N LYS A 84 -26.88 24.73 -15.91
CA LYS A 84 -26.59 25.62 -14.77
C LYS A 84 -27.22 27.01 -14.94
N LYS A 85 -27.17 27.58 -16.15
CA LYS A 85 -27.82 28.87 -16.44
C LYS A 85 -29.33 28.77 -16.30
N ALA A 86 -29.95 27.76 -16.90
CA ALA A 86 -31.40 27.55 -16.84
C ALA A 86 -31.89 27.30 -15.41
N SER A 87 -31.16 26.52 -14.61
CA SER A 87 -31.52 26.29 -13.20
C SER A 87 -31.45 27.57 -12.38
N PHE A 88 -30.49 28.45 -12.67
CA PHE A 88 -30.35 29.72 -11.96
C PHE A 88 -31.50 30.67 -12.28
N LEU A 89 -31.85 30.84 -13.56
CA LEU A 89 -32.99 31.67 -13.98
C LEU A 89 -34.31 31.18 -13.36
N ARG A 90 -34.55 29.86 -13.42
CA ARG A 90 -35.74 29.25 -12.78
C ARG A 90 -35.78 29.49 -11.26
N ALA A 91 -34.63 29.49 -10.60
CA ALA A 91 -34.56 29.77 -9.17
C ALA A 91 -34.86 31.25 -8.87
N GLN A 92 -34.44 32.18 -9.72
CA GLN A 92 -34.79 33.60 -9.59
C GLN A 92 -36.29 33.84 -9.83
N GLU A 93 -36.87 33.26 -10.87
CA GLU A 93 -38.32 33.35 -11.14
C GLU A 93 -39.14 32.86 -9.95
N ARG A 94 -38.82 31.67 -9.41
CA ARG A 94 -39.50 31.14 -8.23
C ARG A 94 -39.30 31.97 -6.97
N ALA A 95 -38.13 32.59 -6.80
CA ALA A 95 -37.88 33.47 -5.65
C ALA A 95 -38.58 34.83 -5.78
N ALA A 96 -38.92 35.25 -7.00
CA ALA A 96 -39.71 36.45 -7.25
C ALA A 96 -41.23 36.19 -7.17
N GLU A 97 -41.65 34.95 -7.43
CA GLU A 97 -43.05 34.48 -7.27
C GLU A 97 -43.41 34.10 -5.82
N SER A 98 -42.43 33.96 -4.92
CA SER A 98 -42.59 33.69 -3.50
C SER A 98 -42.50 34.94 -2.65
#